data_AF-A0A0Q6NR16-F1
#
_entry.id   AF-A0A0Q6NR16-F1
#
_cell.length_a   1.000
_cell.length_b   1.000
_cell.length_c   1.000
_cell.angle_alpha   90.00
_cell.angle_beta   90.00
_cell.angle_gamma   90.00
#
_symmetry.space_group_name_H-M   'P 1'
#
loop_
_entity.id
_entity.type
_entity.pdbx_description
1 polymer ?
#
loop_
_entity_poly.entity_id
_entity_poly.type
_entity_poly.pdbx_seq_one_letter_code
_entity_poly.pdbx_strand_id
1 'polypeptide(L)'
;MKKSDASPGLPASELISQRIADLADWRGETLGRMRKLIKEADPQVVEEWKWMGTPVWSHDGILCTGESYKDKVKLTFAKGAFLEDPAGLFNASLDGNMRRAIDIHEGEKVDGPAFKVLVGEAIAHNTAGKASKKTARKTKA
;
A
#
# COMPACT_ATOMS: atom_id res chain seq x y z
N MET A 1 -4.24 8.07 22.03
CA MET A 1 -3.52 8.01 20.74
C MET A 1 -2.03 7.82 21.03
N LYS A 2 -1.35 6.80 20.47
CA LYS A 2 0.12 6.75 20.50
C LYS A 2 0.62 7.38 19.20
N LYS A 3 1.25 8.55 19.32
CA LYS A 3 2.08 9.13 18.27
C LYS A 3 3.28 8.21 18.11
N SER A 4 3.46 7.61 16.94
CA SER A 4 4.67 6.87 16.62
C SER A 4 5.72 7.83 16.08
N ASP A 5 6.89 7.78 16.70
CA ASP A 5 8.15 8.44 16.38
C ASP A 5 8.26 9.05 14.97
N ALA A 6 8.28 10.38 14.92
CA ALA A 6 8.90 11.12 13.85
C ALA A 6 10.21 11.69 14.41
N SER A 7 11.35 11.18 13.93
CA SER A 7 12.59 11.96 13.94
C SER A 7 12.31 13.33 13.28
N PRO A 8 13.06 14.41 13.58
CA PRO A 8 12.88 15.69 12.92
C PRO A 8 13.37 15.57 11.47
N GLY A 9 12.54 14.97 10.64
CA GLY A 9 12.74 14.67 9.23
C GLY A 9 11.49 15.04 8.45
N LEU A 10 11.66 15.19 7.13
CA LEU A 10 10.60 15.59 6.23
C LEU A 10 9.33 14.73 6.41
N PRO A 11 8.12 15.29 6.21
CA PRO A 11 6.88 14.51 6.21
C PRO A 11 6.98 13.29 5.28
N ALA A 12 6.35 12.17 5.64
CA ALA A 12 6.38 10.95 4.82
C ALA A 12 5.94 11.21 3.36
N SER A 13 4.96 12.10 3.16
CA SER A 13 4.53 12.52 1.83
C SER A 13 5.64 13.18 1.01
N GLU A 14 6.51 13.98 1.65
CA GLU A 14 7.65 14.62 0.99
C GLU A 14 8.76 13.61 0.72
N LEU A 15 9.05 12.70 1.66
CA LEU A 15 10.02 11.63 1.46
C LEU A 15 9.63 10.73 0.28
N ILE A 16 8.34 10.40 0.15
CA ILE A 16 7.83 9.64 -1.00
C ILE A 16 7.96 10.45 -2.30
N SER A 17 7.66 11.75 -2.28
CA SER A 17 7.85 12.63 -3.45
C SER A 17 9.32 12.68 -3.88
N GLN A 18 10.23 12.81 -2.93
CA GLN A 18 11.67 12.79 -3.20
C GLN A 18 12.10 11.44 -3.78
N ARG A 19 11.64 10.33 -3.19
CA ARG A 19 11.96 8.98 -3.70
C ARG A 19 11.50 8.77 -5.13
N ILE A 20 10.31 9.27 -5.47
CA ILE A 20 9.78 9.22 -6.84
C ILE A 20 10.67 10.03 -7.79
N ALA A 21 11.08 11.23 -7.39
CA ALA A 21 11.97 12.07 -8.18
C ALA A 21 13.37 11.44 -8.36
N ASP A 22 13.92 10.81 -7.31
CA ASP A 22 15.25 10.19 -7.31
C ASP A 22 15.36 8.96 -8.21
N LEU A 23 14.24 8.29 -8.51
CA LEU A 23 14.24 7.16 -9.44
C LEU A 23 14.56 7.60 -10.88
N ALA A 24 14.21 8.84 -11.25
CA ALA A 24 14.55 9.52 -12.51
C ALA A 24 14.27 8.74 -13.82
N ASP A 25 13.57 7.61 -13.74
CA ASP A 25 13.19 6.74 -14.85
C ASP A 25 11.71 6.31 -14.73
N TRP A 26 11.29 5.35 -15.57
CA TRP A 26 9.91 4.84 -15.64
C TRP A 26 9.37 4.33 -14.29
N ARG A 27 10.25 3.93 -13.35
CA ARG A 27 9.86 3.46 -12.02
C ARG A 27 9.32 4.61 -11.18
N GLY A 28 9.90 5.80 -11.31
CA GLY A 28 9.40 7.02 -10.67
C GLY A 28 7.99 7.35 -11.14
N GLU A 29 7.77 7.37 -12.46
CA GLU A 29 6.46 7.61 -13.06
C GLU A 29 5.42 6.57 -12.61
N THR A 30 5.81 5.30 -12.60
CA THR A 30 4.95 4.18 -12.19
C THR A 30 4.58 4.30 -10.71
N LEU A 31 5.56 4.49 -9.83
CA LEU A 31 5.33 4.63 -8.39
C LEU A 31 4.48 5.88 -8.08
N GLY A 32 4.72 6.99 -8.77
CA GLY A 32 3.91 8.20 -8.68
C GLY A 32 2.46 7.99 -9.12
N ARG A 33 2.24 7.27 -10.23
CA ARG A 33 0.90 6.89 -10.69
C ARG A 33 0.19 6.01 -9.67
N MET A 34 0.85 4.99 -9.13
CA MET A 34 0.25 4.12 -8.13
C MET A 34 -0.09 4.86 -6.84
N ARG A 35 0.81 5.73 -6.35
CA ARG A 35 0.54 6.64 -5.22
C ARG A 35 -0.71 7.47 -5.45
N LYS A 36 -0.85 8.07 -6.64
CA LYS A 36 -2.03 8.88 -7.00
C LYS A 36 -3.30 8.04 -6.92
N LEU A 37 -3.31 6.85 -7.52
CA LEU A 37 -4.47 5.95 -7.50
C LEU A 37 -4.85 5.50 -6.08
N ILE A 38 -3.88 5.23 -5.21
CA ILE A 38 -4.14 4.89 -3.80
C ILE A 38 -4.87 6.04 -3.10
N LYS A 39 -4.41 7.29 -3.28
CA LYS A 39 -5.05 8.47 -2.67
C LYS A 39 -6.42 8.80 -3.27
N GLU A 40 -6.63 8.50 -4.55
CA GLU A 40 -7.94 8.61 -5.18
C GLU A 40 -8.93 7.56 -4.69
N ALA A 41 -8.45 6.37 -4.31
CA ALA A 41 -9.31 5.32 -3.76
C ALA A 41 -9.88 5.72 -2.40
N ASP A 42 -9.08 6.35 -1.54
CA ASP A 42 -9.55 6.94 -0.29
C ASP A 42 -8.62 8.10 0.16
N PRO A 43 -9.14 9.34 0.28
CA PRO A 43 -8.40 10.49 0.78
C PRO A 43 -7.88 10.35 2.22
N GLN A 44 -8.41 9.41 3.02
CA GLN A 44 -8.00 9.14 4.40
C GLN A 44 -6.77 8.24 4.50
N VAL A 45 -6.29 7.68 3.38
CA VAL A 45 -5.07 6.88 3.37
C VAL A 45 -3.89 7.70 3.89
N VAL A 46 -3.20 7.16 4.89
CA VAL A 46 -2.02 7.75 5.49
C VAL A 46 -0.78 7.24 4.76
N GLU A 47 0.05 8.18 4.34
CA GLU A 47 1.37 7.91 3.80
C GLU A 47 2.38 7.80 4.95
N GLU A 48 3.15 6.72 4.94
CA GLU A 48 4.17 6.42 5.93
C GLU A 48 5.50 6.13 5.23
N TRP A 49 6.59 6.40 5.94
CA TRP A 49 7.95 6.11 5.50
C TRP A 49 8.57 5.11 6.47
N LYS A 50 8.76 3.87 6.03
CA LYS A 50 9.18 2.75 6.90
C LYS A 50 10.36 2.02 6.30
N TRP A 51 10.99 1.17 7.12
CA TRP A 51 11.99 0.18 6.70
C TRP A 51 13.04 0.72 5.72
N MET A 52 13.89 1.63 6.20
CA MET A 52 15.04 2.16 5.45
C MET A 52 14.71 2.70 4.05
N GLY A 53 13.57 3.37 3.91
CA GLY A 53 13.27 4.13 2.69
C GLY A 53 12.10 3.62 1.86
N THR A 54 11.21 2.83 2.46
CA THR A 54 10.07 2.21 1.77
C THR A 54 8.80 3.03 1.98
N PRO A 55 8.20 3.57 0.91
CA PRO A 55 6.83 4.06 0.92
C PRO A 55 5.85 2.99 1.44
N VAL A 56 5.00 3.37 2.39
CA VAL A 56 3.93 2.51 2.91
C VAL A 56 2.64 3.30 2.97
N TRP A 57 1.53 2.69 2.55
CA TRP A 57 0.20 3.26 2.67
C TRP A 57 -0.62 2.47 3.68
N SER A 58 -1.35 3.19 4.54
CA SER A 58 -2.15 2.59 5.58
C SER A 58 -3.52 3.24 5.71
N HIS A 59 -4.50 2.41 6.06
CA HIS A 59 -5.81 2.81 6.54
C HIS A 59 -6.31 1.71 7.46
N ASP A 60 -6.49 2.06 8.75
CA ASP A 60 -6.81 1.12 9.82
C ASP A 60 -5.90 -0.13 9.95
N GLY A 61 -4.75 -0.09 9.28
CA GLY A 61 -3.78 -1.16 9.09
C GLY A 61 -2.95 -0.88 7.84
N ILE A 62 -1.85 -1.60 7.63
CA ILE A 62 -1.06 -1.46 6.39
C ILE A 62 -1.90 -1.99 5.23
N LEU A 63 -2.03 -1.19 4.17
CA LEU A 63 -2.63 -1.60 2.91
C LEU A 63 -1.55 -2.28 2.06
N CYS A 64 -0.59 -1.49 1.60
CA CYS A 64 0.50 -1.97 0.78
C CYS A 64 1.79 -1.16 0.95
N THR A 65 2.89 -1.74 0.48
CA THR A 65 4.21 -1.11 0.31
C THR A 65 4.39 -0.61 -1.12
N GLY A 66 5.32 0.33 -1.32
CA GLY A 66 5.72 0.83 -2.63
C GLY A 66 7.22 0.65 -2.86
N GLU A 67 7.61 -0.53 -3.33
CA GLU A 67 9.01 -0.91 -3.49
C GLU A 67 9.46 -0.67 -4.94
N SER A 68 10.72 -0.28 -5.13
CA SER A 68 11.33 -0.10 -6.45
C SER A 68 12.55 -0.99 -6.57
N TYR A 69 12.55 -1.85 -7.59
CA TYR A 69 13.62 -2.77 -7.94
C TYR A 69 14.24 -2.36 -9.28
N LYS A 70 15.27 -3.08 -9.73
CA LYS A 70 15.94 -2.79 -11.01
C LYS A 70 14.98 -2.89 -12.20
N ASP A 71 14.09 -3.87 -12.17
CA ASP A 71 13.27 -4.32 -13.29
C ASP A 71 11.76 -4.18 -13.06
N LYS A 72 11.35 -3.69 -11.88
CA LYS A 72 9.94 -3.58 -11.48
C LYS A 72 9.70 -2.54 -10.39
N VAL A 73 8.48 -2.02 -10.37
CA VAL A 73 7.86 -1.42 -9.17
C VAL A 73 6.96 -2.48 -8.55
N LYS A 74 7.11 -2.73 -7.25
CA LYS A 74 6.37 -3.77 -6.55
C LYS A 74 5.46 -3.17 -5.48
N LEU A 75 4.19 -3.53 -5.53
CA LEU A 75 3.22 -3.22 -4.49
C LEU A 75 2.86 -4.48 -3.72
N THR A 76 3.36 -4.61 -2.48
CA THR A 76 3.03 -5.75 -1.63
C THR A 76 1.86 -5.41 -0.72
N PHE A 77 0.73 -6.09 -0.88
CA PHE A 77 -0.44 -5.92 -0.02
C PHE A 77 -0.31 -6.79 1.23
N ALA A 78 -0.32 -6.16 2.41
CA ALA A 78 0.00 -6.83 3.68
C ALA A 78 -0.99 -7.93 4.05
N LYS A 79 -2.25 -7.79 3.64
CA LYS A 79 -3.32 -8.78 3.77
C LYS A 79 -3.82 -9.28 2.42
N GLY A 80 -2.96 -9.24 1.40
CA GLY A 80 -3.29 -9.58 0.03
C GLY A 80 -3.99 -10.92 -0.12
N ALA A 81 -3.63 -11.96 0.64
CA ALA A 81 -4.23 -13.30 0.54
C ALA A 81 -5.74 -13.35 0.90
N PHE A 82 -6.26 -12.32 1.57
CA PHE A 82 -7.64 -12.23 2.02
C PHE A 82 -8.52 -11.32 1.16
N LEU A 83 -7.94 -10.65 0.16
CA LEU A 83 -8.65 -9.68 -0.67
C LEU A 83 -9.28 -10.37 -1.87
N GLU A 84 -10.45 -9.92 -2.29
CA GLU A 84 -10.96 -10.31 -3.59
C GLU A 84 -10.15 -9.61 -4.69
N ASP A 85 -9.84 -10.34 -5.76
CA ASP A 85 -9.09 -9.82 -6.91
C ASP A 85 -9.71 -10.34 -8.22
N PRO A 86 -10.95 -9.91 -8.54
CA PRO A 86 -11.67 -10.41 -9.72
C PRO A 86 -11.01 -10.01 -11.04
N ALA A 87 -10.19 -8.95 -11.04
CA ALA A 87 -9.44 -8.48 -12.20
C ALA A 87 -8.08 -9.18 -12.35
N GLY A 88 -7.66 -10.01 -11.39
CA GLY A 88 -6.40 -10.74 -11.44
C GLY A 88 -5.18 -9.84 -11.45
N LEU A 89 -5.19 -8.75 -10.67
CA LEU A 89 -4.06 -7.81 -10.58
C LEU A 89 -2.85 -8.40 -9.86
N PHE A 90 -3.06 -9.31 -8.90
CA PHE A 90 -1.95 -9.96 -8.22
C PHE A 90 -1.25 -10.94 -9.16
N ASN A 91 0.05 -10.73 -9.35
CA ASN A 91 0.90 -11.57 -10.20
C ASN A 91 2.14 -12.11 -9.47
N ALA A 92 2.35 -11.73 -8.20
CA ALA A 92 3.50 -12.12 -7.42
C ALA A 92 3.13 -12.47 -5.98
N SER A 93 3.96 -13.30 -5.33
CA SER A 93 3.74 -13.79 -3.96
C SER A 93 2.40 -14.51 -3.78
N LEU A 94 1.93 -15.22 -4.81
CA LEU A 94 0.60 -15.83 -4.86
C LEU A 94 0.43 -16.99 -3.88
N ASP A 95 1.50 -17.72 -3.60
CA ASP A 95 1.50 -18.84 -2.65
C ASP A 95 1.59 -18.39 -1.18
N GLY A 96 1.65 -17.08 -0.93
CA GLY A 96 1.74 -16.51 0.41
C GLY A 96 0.41 -16.63 1.18
N ASN A 97 0.45 -17.13 2.42
CA ASN A 97 -0.73 -17.26 3.28
C ASN A 97 -1.26 -15.93 3.87
N MET A 98 -0.59 -14.80 3.60
CA MET A 98 -0.93 -13.52 4.19
C MET A 98 -0.88 -12.37 3.19
N ARG A 99 0.15 -12.35 2.34
CA ARG A 99 0.45 -11.22 1.44
C ARG A 99 0.49 -11.70 0.01
N ARG A 100 -0.01 -10.86 -0.90
CA ARG A 100 0.12 -10.96 -2.36
C ARG A 100 0.68 -9.64 -2.88
N ALA A 101 1.27 -9.66 -4.07
CA ALA A 101 1.92 -8.50 -4.64
C ALA A 101 1.60 -8.31 -6.13
N ILE A 102 1.75 -7.07 -6.56
CA ILE A 102 1.70 -6.65 -7.96
C ILE A 102 3.11 -6.21 -8.32
N ASP A 103 3.80 -6.98 -9.14
CA ASP A 103 5.06 -6.61 -9.77
C ASP A 103 4.72 -5.93 -11.11
N ILE A 104 5.02 -4.64 -11.24
CA ILE A 104 4.71 -3.81 -12.41
C ILE A 104 5.99 -3.58 -13.20
N HIS A 105 6.02 -4.02 -14.46
CA HIS A 105 7.18 -3.90 -15.33
C HIS A 105 7.13 -2.66 -16.24
N GLU A 106 8.25 -2.33 -16.87
CA GLU A 106 8.35 -1.19 -17.78
C GLU A 106 7.33 -1.29 -18.92
N GLY A 107 6.60 -0.21 -19.16
CA GLY A 107 5.55 -0.17 -20.19
C GLY A 107 4.23 -0.83 -19.81
N GLU A 108 4.17 -1.52 -18.67
CA GLU A 108 2.93 -2.15 -18.18
C GLU A 108 1.94 -1.11 -17.67
N LYS A 109 0.66 -1.29 -18.03
CA LYS A 109 -0.41 -0.42 -17.57
C LYS A 109 -1.33 -1.19 -16.62
N VAL A 110 -1.18 -0.93 -15.33
CA VAL A 110 -2.16 -1.36 -14.32
C VAL A 110 -3.50 -0.69 -14.61
N ASP A 111 -4.59 -1.47 -14.60
CA ASP A 111 -5.96 -0.96 -14.68
C ASP A 111 -6.26 -0.10 -13.44
N GLY A 112 -6.44 1.20 -13.66
CA GLY A 112 -6.64 2.18 -12.58
C GLY A 112 -7.92 1.93 -11.79
N PRO A 113 -9.10 1.83 -12.44
CA PRO A 113 -10.34 1.44 -11.78
C PRO A 113 -10.23 0.14 -10.97
N ALA A 114 -9.72 -0.94 -11.55
CA ALA A 114 -9.59 -2.22 -10.86
C ALA A 114 -8.65 -2.11 -9.65
N PHE A 115 -7.55 -1.38 -9.80
CA PHE A 115 -6.62 -1.16 -8.70
C PHE A 115 -7.26 -0.38 -7.54
N LYS A 116 -8.09 0.63 -7.82
CA LYS A 116 -8.82 1.36 -6.77
C LYS A 116 -9.83 0.47 -6.04
N VAL A 117 -10.50 -0.44 -6.75
CA VAL A 117 -11.36 -1.46 -6.12
C VAL A 117 -10.55 -2.33 -5.18
N LEU A 118 -9.39 -2.82 -5.61
CA LEU A 118 -8.51 -3.64 -4.76
C LEU A 118 -8.01 -2.88 -3.51
N VAL A 119 -7.70 -1.58 -3.62
CA VAL A 119 -7.37 -0.74 -2.46
C VAL A 119 -8.58 -0.61 -1.52
N GLY A 120 -9.78 -0.43 -2.05
CA GLY A 120 -11.03 -0.41 -1.29
C GLY A 120 -11.26 -1.70 -0.49
N GLU A 121 -11.05 -2.85 -1.12
CA GLU A 121 -11.11 -4.17 -0.46
C GLU A 121 -10.10 -4.27 0.70
N ALA A 122 -8.88 -3.79 0.51
CA ALA A 122 -7.86 -3.77 1.57
C ALA A 122 -8.28 -2.90 2.77
N ILE A 123 -8.90 -1.75 2.51
CA ILE A 123 -9.41 -0.84 3.54
C ILE A 123 -10.57 -1.49 4.30
N ALA A 124 -11.54 -2.06 3.58
CA ALA A 124 -12.68 -2.75 4.16
C ALA A 124 -12.23 -3.90 5.06
N HIS A 125 -11.28 -4.71 4.60
CA HIS A 125 -10.73 -5.80 5.40
C HIS A 125 -10.04 -5.31 6.67
N ASN A 126 -9.20 -4.28 6.60
CA ASN A 126 -8.53 -3.70 7.77
C ASN A 126 -9.54 -3.14 8.79
N THR A 127 -10.57 -2.46 8.30
CA THR A 127 -11.63 -1.86 9.14
C THR A 127 -12.43 -2.93 9.89
N ALA A 128 -12.82 -4.01 9.19
CA ALA A 128 -13.49 -5.16 9.80
C ALA A 128 -12.62 -5.85 10.87
N GLY A 129 -11.31 -5.97 10.60
CA GLY A 129 -10.32 -6.49 11.55
C GLY A 129 -10.14 -5.60 12.80
N LYS A 130 -10.29 -4.27 12.68
CA LYS A 130 -10.27 -3.37 13.85
C LYS A 130 -11.55 -3.45 14.66
N ALA A 131 -12.72 -3.55 14.01
CA ALA A 131 -14.00 -3.65 14.69
C ALA A 131 -14.07 -4.90 15.59
N SER A 132 -13.67 -6.06 15.05
CA SER A 132 -13.61 -7.32 15.80
C SER A 132 -12.66 -7.26 17.01
N LYS A 133 -11.49 -6.61 16.88
CA LYS A 133 -10.55 -6.40 18.00
C LYS A 133 -11.11 -5.49 19.10
N LYS A 134 -11.89 -4.46 18.75
CA LYS A 134 -12.54 -3.57 19.73
C LYS A 134 -13.60 -4.34 20.54
N THR A 135 -14.39 -5.19 19.90
CA THR A 135 -15.40 -6.02 20.57
C THR A 135 -14.76 -7.06 21.50
N ALA A 136 -13.72 -7.77 21.03
CA ALA A 136 -13.02 -8.77 21.84
C ALA A 136 -12.35 -8.18 23.10
N ARG A 137 -11.91 -6.92 23.05
CA ARG A 137 -11.33 -6.21 24.20
C ARG A 137 -12.39 -5.78 25.22
N LYS A 138 -13.63 -5.54 24.80
CA LYS A 138 -14.76 -5.20 25.70
C LYS A 138 -15.33 -6.42 26.43
N THR A 139 -15.30 -7.60 25.81
CA THR A 139 -15.80 -8.85 26.43
C THR A 139 -14.83 -9.44 27.46
N LYS A 140 -13.56 -9.01 27.47
CA LYS A 140 -12.53 -9.42 28.44
C LYS A 140 -12.30 -8.42 29.58
N ALA A 141 -13.10 -7.36 29.66
CA ALA A 141 -12.99 -6.29 30.65
C ALA A 141 -14.12 -6.37 31.68
#